data_AF-K6T158-F1
#
_entry.id   AF-K6T158-F1
#
_cell.length_a   1.000
_cell.length_b   1.000
_cell.length_c   1.000
_cell.angle_alpha   90.00
_cell.angle_beta   90.00
_cell.angle_gamma   90.00
#
_symmetry.space_group_name_H-M   'P 1'
#
loop_
_entity.id
_entity.type
_entity.pdbx_description
1 polymer ?
#
loop_
_entity_poly.entity_id
_entity_poly.type
_entity_poly.pdbx_seq_one_letter_code
_entity_poly.pdbx_strand_id
1 'polypeptide(L)'
;MEITKIEDLKKMAEYDVIELPRFKKEIPFNAKVKRVSLLNLAKRGVIPNQLLSAAEELFYGKKASTGVDLKQLTEVMFVMAENALVEPSIKDLEEVGLELTDEQLVALFNYTQNGLKEIEKFREKSKDNVNTSHKQTV
;
A
#
# COMPACT_ATOMS: atom_id res chain seq x y z
N MET A 1 -1.25 31.20 -12.59
CA MET A 1 -0.73 30.12 -11.71
C MET A 1 0.15 30.79 -10.68
N GLU A 2 -0.06 30.52 -9.40
CA GLU A 2 0.77 31.03 -8.31
C GLU A 2 1.73 29.93 -7.83
N ILE A 3 2.92 30.33 -7.37
CA ILE A 3 3.92 29.39 -6.82
C ILE A 3 3.42 28.87 -5.48
N THR A 4 3.44 27.55 -5.28
CA THR A 4 3.06 26.93 -4.01
C THR A 4 3.99 27.35 -2.88
N LYS A 5 3.41 27.72 -1.73
CA LYS A 5 4.17 28.11 -0.54
C LYS A 5 4.77 26.90 0.15
N ILE A 6 5.93 27.07 0.78
CA ILE A 6 6.61 25.99 1.50
C ILE A 6 5.79 25.46 2.67
N GLU A 7 4.95 26.29 3.29
CA GLU A 7 4.03 25.89 4.36
C GLU A 7 2.98 24.90 3.87
N ASP A 8 2.48 25.07 2.65
CA ASP A 8 1.50 24.14 2.08
C ASP A 8 2.17 22.83 1.64
N LEU A 9 3.42 22.88 1.17
CA LEU A 9 4.22 21.68 0.92
C LEU A 9 4.52 20.89 2.21
N LYS A 10 4.72 21.57 3.34
CA LYS A 10 4.90 20.91 4.64
C LYS A 10 3.64 20.14 5.06
N LYS A 11 2.46 20.73 4.89
CA LYS A 11 1.19 20.04 5.14
C LYS A 11 1.01 18.84 4.22
N MET A 12 1.39 18.97 2.94
CA MET A 12 1.37 17.84 1.98
C MET A 12 2.36 16.72 2.32
N ALA A 13 3.39 17.01 3.11
CA ALA A 13 4.36 16.03 3.58
C ALA A 13 3.90 15.29 4.86
N GLU A 14 2.79 15.71 5.46
CA GLU A 14 2.18 15.00 6.58
C GLU A 14 1.64 13.63 6.15
N TYR A 15 1.38 12.78 7.13
CA TYR A 15 0.85 11.44 6.92
C TYR A 15 -0.63 11.48 6.59
N ASP A 16 -1.08 10.57 5.72
CA ASP A 16 -2.49 10.28 5.56
C ASP A 16 -2.91 9.21 6.59
N VAL A 17 -4.16 9.27 7.05
CA VAL A 17 -4.77 8.17 7.83
C VAL A 17 -5.78 7.46 6.95
N ILE A 18 -5.54 6.18 6.67
CA ILE A 18 -6.40 5.34 5.84
C ILE A 18 -6.90 4.12 6.62
N GLU A 19 -8.09 3.63 6.27
CA GLU A 19 -8.57 2.32 6.74
C GLU A 19 -8.15 1.28 5.71
N LEU A 20 -7.24 0.38 6.09
CA LEU A 20 -6.81 -0.78 5.31
C LEU A 20 -7.80 -1.94 5.49
N PRO A 21 -7.76 -2.96 4.59
CA PRO A 21 -8.50 -4.19 4.81
C PRO A 21 -8.24 -4.77 6.20
N ARG A 22 -9.29 -5.21 6.87
CA ARG A 22 -9.22 -5.60 8.29
C ARG A 22 -8.61 -6.99 8.45
N PHE A 23 -7.79 -7.17 9.49
CA PHE A 23 -7.35 -8.52 9.90
C PHE A 23 -8.52 -9.38 10.40
N LYS A 24 -9.48 -8.76 11.08
CA LYS A 24 -10.71 -9.38 11.60
C LYS A 24 -11.88 -8.44 11.40
N LYS A 25 -13.07 -8.98 11.12
CA LYS A 25 -14.26 -8.18 10.76
C LYS A 25 -14.61 -7.08 11.76
N GLU A 26 -14.37 -7.32 13.05
CA GLU A 26 -14.82 -6.46 14.15
C GLU A 26 -13.89 -5.28 14.44
N ILE A 27 -12.61 -5.37 14.07
CA ILE A 27 -11.60 -4.36 14.43
C ILE A 27 -11.14 -3.65 13.16
N PRO A 28 -11.39 -2.33 13.02
CA PRO A 28 -10.89 -1.57 11.88
C PRO A 28 -9.37 -1.48 11.93
N PHE A 29 -8.72 -1.58 10.76
CA PHE A 29 -7.28 -1.41 10.64
C PHE A 29 -6.97 -0.02 10.08
N ASN A 30 -6.94 0.99 10.96
CA ASN A 30 -6.56 2.35 10.59
C ASN A 30 -5.05 2.51 10.71
N ALA A 31 -4.41 3.03 9.67
CA ALA A 31 -2.97 3.22 9.62
C ALA A 31 -2.59 4.62 9.14
N LYS A 32 -1.54 5.18 9.75
CA LYS A 32 -0.80 6.31 9.20
C LYS A 32 0.08 5.81 8.07
N VAL A 33 -0.05 6.43 6.92
CA VAL A 33 0.70 6.09 5.72
C VAL A 33 1.31 7.35 5.10
N LYS A 34 2.36 7.17 4.31
CA LYS A 34 2.94 8.22 3.46
C LYS A 34 3.12 7.71 2.05
N ARG A 35 3.00 8.61 1.07
CA ARG A 35 3.36 8.26 -0.30
C ARG A 35 4.86 8.04 -0.41
N VAL A 36 5.24 6.91 -0.98
CA VAL A 36 6.61 6.58 -1.36
C VAL A 36 6.72 6.48 -2.87
N SER A 37 7.91 6.78 -3.39
CA SER A 37 8.22 6.64 -4.82
C SER A 37 9.18 5.48 -5.00
N LEU A 38 8.79 4.51 -5.83
CA LEU A 38 9.62 3.36 -6.16
C LEU A 38 10.99 3.80 -6.72
N LEU A 39 11.01 4.82 -7.58
CA LEU A 39 12.25 5.38 -8.12
C LEU A 39 13.12 6.04 -7.05
N ASN A 40 12.53 6.70 -6.06
CA ASN A 40 13.29 7.29 -4.96
C ASN A 40 13.87 6.22 -4.03
N LEU A 41 13.13 5.12 -3.80
CA LEU A 41 13.62 3.97 -3.03
C LEU A 41 14.78 3.29 -3.77
N ALA A 42 14.66 3.10 -5.08
CA ALA A 42 15.74 2.57 -5.92
C ALA A 42 16.97 3.49 -5.92
N LYS A 43 16.78 4.80 -6.15
CA LYS A 43 17.86 5.81 -6.11
C LYS A 43 18.61 5.83 -4.77
N ARG A 44 17.91 5.60 -3.65
CA ARG A 44 18.50 5.58 -2.30
C ARG A 44 19.15 4.24 -1.94
N GLY A 45 19.07 3.24 -2.81
CA GLY A 45 19.56 1.88 -2.52
C GLY A 45 18.70 1.10 -1.53
N VAL A 46 17.46 1.56 -1.27
CA VAL A 46 16.50 0.84 -0.41
C VAL A 46 15.94 -0.38 -1.15
N ILE A 47 15.75 -0.27 -2.48
CA ILE A 47 15.51 -1.43 -3.34
C ILE A 47 16.86 -2.12 -3.58
N PRO A 48 17.06 -3.38 -3.16
CA PRO A 48 18.27 -4.14 -3.45
C PRO A 48 18.49 -4.27 -4.96
N ASN A 49 19.77 -4.28 -5.40
CA ASN A 49 20.12 -4.36 -6.83
C ASN A 49 19.50 -5.60 -7.53
N GLN A 50 19.42 -6.73 -6.81
CA GLN A 50 18.79 -7.96 -7.31
C GLN A 50 17.29 -7.81 -7.63
N LEU A 51 16.64 -6.77 -7.10
CA LEU A 51 15.22 -6.50 -7.29
C LEU A 51 14.95 -5.36 -8.28
N LEU A 52 15.98 -4.77 -8.89
CA LEU A 52 15.78 -3.65 -9.82
C LEU A 52 14.96 -4.04 -11.05
N SER A 53 15.15 -5.24 -11.60
CA SER A 53 14.35 -5.73 -12.73
C SER A 53 12.87 -5.87 -12.35
N ALA A 54 12.56 -6.33 -11.13
CA ALA A 54 11.19 -6.39 -10.62
C ALA A 54 10.60 -4.99 -10.38
N ALA A 55 11.41 -4.05 -9.88
CA ALA A 55 11.00 -2.66 -9.70
C ALA A 55 10.70 -1.96 -11.05
N GLU A 56 11.50 -2.23 -12.08
CA GLU A 56 11.26 -1.74 -13.44
C GLU A 56 9.92 -2.28 -13.98
N GLU A 57 9.65 -3.57 -13.79
CA GLU A 57 8.39 -4.18 -14.24
C GLU A 57 7.17 -3.55 -13.55
N LEU A 58 7.22 -3.38 -12.22
CA LEU A 58 6.15 -2.70 -11.47
C LEU A 58 5.97 -1.24 -11.89
N PHE A 59 7.07 -0.54 -12.22
CA PHE A 59 7.01 0.87 -12.61
C PHE A 59 6.46 1.09 -14.02
N TYR A 60 6.90 0.28 -14.99
CA TYR A 60 6.54 0.47 -16.40
C TYR A 60 5.27 -0.28 -16.82
N GLY A 61 4.79 -1.24 -16.02
CA GLY A 61 3.57 -2.01 -16.30
C GLY A 61 3.62 -2.80 -17.61
N LYS A 62 4.80 -3.02 -18.19
CA LYS A 62 5.00 -3.79 -19.43
C LYS A 62 5.44 -5.21 -19.09
N LYS A 63 4.85 -6.16 -19.82
CA LYS A 63 5.05 -7.61 -19.72
C LYS A 63 6.50 -7.95 -19.41
N ALA A 64 6.73 -8.62 -18.28
CA ALA A 64 7.90 -9.41 -17.96
C ALA A 64 8.70 -9.73 -19.23
N SER A 65 9.88 -9.15 -19.36
CA SER A 65 10.98 -9.92 -19.92
C SER A 65 10.98 -11.23 -19.13
N THR A 66 10.66 -12.34 -19.79
CA THR A 66 10.67 -13.70 -19.24
C THR A 66 11.85 -13.86 -18.27
N GLY A 67 11.61 -13.80 -16.95
CA GLY A 67 12.72 -13.86 -16.00
C GLY A 67 12.46 -13.30 -14.59
N VAL A 68 11.55 -12.36 -14.39
CA VAL A 68 11.20 -11.92 -13.02
C VAL A 68 10.18 -12.88 -12.44
N ASP A 69 10.50 -13.50 -11.31
CA ASP A 69 9.57 -14.37 -10.60
C ASP A 69 8.66 -13.58 -9.66
N LEU A 70 7.55 -14.22 -9.26
CA LEU A 70 6.57 -13.62 -8.36
C LEU A 70 7.22 -13.18 -7.03
N LYS A 71 8.23 -13.92 -6.55
CA LYS A 71 8.92 -13.64 -5.30
C LYS A 71 9.63 -12.29 -5.35
N GLN A 72 10.35 -11.99 -6.42
CA GLN A 72 11.03 -10.70 -6.59
C GLN A 72 10.03 -9.54 -6.70
N LEU A 73 8.91 -9.72 -7.42
CA LEU A 73 7.85 -8.71 -7.49
C LEU A 73 7.25 -8.43 -6.11
N THR A 74 6.93 -9.50 -5.37
CA THR A 74 6.38 -9.40 -4.01
C THR A 74 7.37 -8.75 -3.04
N GLU A 75 8.66 -9.08 -3.13
CA GLU A 75 9.70 -8.44 -2.32
C GLU A 75 9.77 -6.92 -2.56
N VAL A 76 9.66 -6.46 -3.81
CA VAL A 76 9.58 -5.02 -4.10
C VAL A 76 8.32 -4.40 -3.52
N MET A 77 7.16 -5.06 -3.66
CA MET A 77 5.91 -4.58 -3.07
C MET A 77 6.00 -4.47 -1.55
N PHE A 78 6.64 -5.43 -0.87
CA PHE A 78 6.87 -5.37 0.57
C PHE A 78 7.77 -4.22 0.97
N VAL A 79 8.88 -3.99 0.26
CA VAL A 79 9.76 -2.83 0.54
C VAL A 79 8.98 -1.52 0.39
N MET A 80 8.11 -1.43 -0.61
CA MET A 80 7.23 -0.26 -0.76
C MET A 80 6.23 -0.12 0.39
N ALA A 81 5.56 -1.21 0.78
CA ALA A 81 4.59 -1.23 1.86
C ALA A 81 5.22 -0.87 3.21
N GLU A 82 6.38 -1.45 3.53
CA GLU A 82 7.15 -1.15 4.75
C GLU A 82 7.54 0.33 4.83
N ASN A 83 7.96 0.91 3.70
CA ASN A 83 8.31 2.33 3.66
C ASN A 83 7.07 3.25 3.63
N ALA A 84 5.91 2.75 3.20
CA ALA A 84 4.66 3.50 3.13
C ALA A 84 3.89 3.48 4.46
N LEU A 85 3.93 2.36 5.17
CA LEU A 85 3.22 2.13 6.42
C LEU A 85 4.03 2.70 7.60
N VAL A 86 3.52 3.77 8.21
CA VAL A 86 4.23 4.54 9.25
C VAL A 86 3.82 4.10 10.64
N GLU A 87 2.51 3.94 10.89
CA GLU A 87 1.98 3.55 12.20
C GLU A 87 0.64 2.82 12.04
N PRO A 88 0.45 1.62 12.61
CA PRO A 88 1.52 0.77 13.15
C PRO A 88 2.53 0.41 12.06
N SER A 89 3.81 0.34 12.39
CA SER A 89 4.85 -0.12 11.48
C SER A 89 4.76 -1.62 11.23
N ILE A 90 5.47 -2.14 10.21
CA ILE A 90 5.56 -3.58 9.98
C ILE A 90 6.08 -4.31 11.22
N LYS A 91 7.09 -3.73 11.90
CA LYS A 91 7.63 -4.27 13.14
C LYS A 91 6.59 -4.35 14.26
N ASP A 92 5.74 -3.33 14.39
CA ASP A 92 4.66 -3.33 15.39
C ASP A 92 3.63 -4.45 15.11
N LEU A 93 3.38 -4.75 13.84
CA LEU A 93 2.52 -5.88 13.44
C LEU A 93 3.17 -7.22 13.79
N GLU A 94 4.45 -7.40 13.46
CA GLU A 94 5.22 -8.61 13.76
C GLU A 94 5.29 -8.88 15.27
N GLU A 95 5.46 -7.84 16.09
CA GLU A 95 5.52 -7.94 17.55
C GLU A 95 4.22 -8.50 18.17
N VAL A 96 3.07 -8.33 17.49
CA VAL A 96 1.78 -8.89 17.91
C VAL A 96 1.38 -10.14 17.12
N GLY A 97 2.29 -10.70 16.32
CA GLY A 97 2.07 -11.90 15.53
C GLY A 97 1.15 -11.69 14.32
N LEU A 98 1.14 -10.49 13.76
CA LEU A 98 0.43 -10.16 12.52
C LEU A 98 1.40 -9.94 11.37
N GLU A 99 1.01 -10.41 10.20
CA GLU A 99 1.68 -10.15 8.91
C GLU A 99 0.66 -9.52 7.97
N LEU A 100 1.12 -8.64 7.06
CA LEU A 100 0.24 -8.06 6.06
C LEU A 100 -0.39 -9.17 5.19
N THR A 101 -1.71 -9.12 5.03
CA THR A 101 -2.39 -9.98 4.07
C THR A 101 -2.17 -9.50 2.64
N ASP A 102 -2.37 -10.38 1.66
CA ASP A 102 -2.27 -10.02 0.23
C ASP A 102 -3.14 -8.79 -0.11
N GLU A 103 -4.35 -8.71 0.44
CA GLU A 103 -5.27 -7.58 0.23
C GLU A 103 -4.70 -6.27 0.80
N GLN A 104 -4.09 -6.32 1.98
CA GLN A 104 -3.48 -5.15 2.62
C GLN A 104 -2.23 -4.69 1.87
N LEU A 105 -1.39 -5.64 1.42
CA LEU A 105 -0.21 -5.36 0.63
C LEU A 105 -0.57 -4.67 -0.70
N VAL A 106 -1.57 -5.19 -1.40
CA VAL A 106 -2.10 -4.59 -2.63
C VAL A 106 -2.72 -3.22 -2.37
N ALA A 107 -3.48 -3.06 -1.27
CA ALA A 107 -4.06 -1.77 -0.89
C ALA A 107 -2.99 -0.71 -0.64
N LEU A 108 -1.93 -1.05 0.10
CA LEU A 108 -0.79 -0.17 0.34
C LEU A 108 -0.08 0.17 -0.96
N PHE A 109 0.24 -0.83 -1.80
CA PHE A 109 0.86 -0.60 -3.10
C PHE A 109 0.03 0.36 -3.96
N ASN A 110 -1.28 0.13 -4.09
CA ASN A 110 -2.18 1.00 -4.84
C ASN A 110 -2.21 2.44 -4.29
N TYR A 111 -2.21 2.60 -2.97
CA TYR A 111 -2.09 3.91 -2.33
C TYR A 111 -0.78 4.62 -2.72
N THR A 112 0.36 3.91 -2.77
CA THR A 112 1.62 4.54 -3.20
C THR A 112 1.55 5.08 -4.63
N GLN A 113 0.89 4.33 -5.53
CA GLN A 113 0.76 4.70 -6.95
C GLN A 113 -0.23 5.85 -7.15
N ASN A 114 -1.40 5.79 -6.53
CA ASN A 114 -2.55 6.63 -6.87
C ASN A 114 -2.98 7.62 -5.76
N GLY A 115 -2.39 7.51 -4.57
CA GLY A 115 -2.80 8.27 -3.39
C GLY A 115 -4.20 7.89 -2.91
N LEU A 116 -4.90 8.83 -2.27
CA LEU A 116 -6.20 8.61 -1.63
C LEU A 116 -7.34 8.22 -2.60
N LYS A 117 -7.20 8.50 -3.90
CA LYS A 117 -8.24 8.25 -4.91
C LYS A 117 -8.68 6.79 -5.03
N GLU A 118 -7.80 5.83 -4.71
CA GLU A 118 -8.14 4.40 -4.77
C GLU A 118 -8.77 3.87 -3.48
N ILE A 119 -8.50 4.51 -2.33
CA ILE A 119 -9.06 4.07 -1.05
C ILE A 119 -10.58 4.30 -1.01
N GLU A 120 -11.08 5.36 -1.64
CA GLU A 120 -12.53 5.62 -1.77
C GLU A 120 -13.26 4.46 -2.47
N LYS A 121 -12.67 3.86 -3.52
CA LYS A 121 -13.25 2.74 -4.26
C LYS A 121 -13.30 1.44 -3.44
N PHE A 122 -12.32 1.20 -2.57
CA PHE A 122 -12.35 0.06 -1.64
C PHE A 122 -13.43 0.22 -0.56
N ARG A 123 -13.68 1.45 -0.10
CA ARG A 123 -14.75 1.75 0.86
C ARG A 123 -16.14 1.50 0.27
N GLU A 124 -16.36 1.79 -1.01
CA GLU A 124 -17.62 1.50 -1.68
C GLU A 124 -17.86 -0.01 -1.80
N LYS A 125 -16.87 -0.77 -2.30
CA LYS A 125 -16.99 -2.23 -2.45
C LYS A 125 -17.17 -2.97 -1.11
N SER A 126 -16.57 -2.48 -0.03
CA SER A 126 -16.69 -3.09 1.30
C SER A 126 -18.07 -2.89 1.92
N LYS A 127 -18.79 -1.80 1.58
CA LYS A 127 -20.17 -1.56 2.05
C LYS A 127 -21.17 -2.53 1.43
N ASP A 128 -20.96 -2.91 0.18
CA ASP A 128 -21.86 -3.84 -0.52
C ASP A 128 -21.76 -5.28 0.02
N ASN A 129 -20.58 -5.69 0.49
CA ASN A 129 -20.35 -7.05 1.00
C ASN A 129 -20.88 -7.30 2.42
N VAL A 130 -21.29 -6.25 3.15
CA VAL A 130 -21.89 -6.40 4.50
C VAL A 130 -23.40 -6.71 4.42
N ASN A 131 -24.04 -6.56 3.25
CA ASN A 131 -25.49 -6.62 3.13
C ASN A 131 -26.06 -7.94 2.56
N THR A 132 -25.26 -8.99 2.38
CA THR A 132 -25.74 -10.26 1.76
C THR A 132 -25.74 -11.48 2.67
N SER A 133 -25.40 -11.34 3.96
CA SER A 133 -25.68 -12.38 4.95
C SER A 133 -26.87 -11.92 5.78
N HIS A 134 -28.08 -12.37 5.43
CA HIS A 134 -29.25 -12.62 6.29
C HIS A 134 -30.54 -12.53 5.45
N LYS A 135 -30.84 -13.60 4.71
CA LYS A 135 -32.20 -14.06 4.41
C LYS A 135 -32.13 -15.50 3.87
N GLN A 136 -31.71 -16.42 4.75
CA GLN A 136 -32.25 -17.77 4.73
C GLN A 136 -33.38 -17.78 5.74
N THR A 137 -34.61 -17.90 5.27
CA THR A 137 -35.73 -18.34 6.11
C THR A 137 -36.69 -19.11 5.21
N VAL A 138 -36.63 -20.43 5.39
CA VAL A 138 -37.65 -21.48 5.24
C VAL A 138 -38.64 -21.36 4.09
#